data_AF-A0A8H4SJR4-F1
#
_entry.id   AF-A0A8H4SJR4-F1
#
_cell.length_a   1.000
_cell.length_b   1.000
_cell.length_c   1.000
_cell.angle_alpha   90.00
_cell.angle_beta   90.00
_cell.angle_gamma   90.00
#
_symmetry.space_group_name_H-M   'P 1'
#
loop_
_entity.id
_entity.type
_entity.pdbx_description
1 polymer ?
#
loop_
_entity_poly.entity_id
_entity_poly.type
_entity_poly.pdbx_seq_one_letter_code
_entity_poly.pdbx_strand_id
1 'polypeptide(L)'
;MIQRNSKPVLPGNIRTLNPEAKKAANDLFLSLSLWLNYEVEVQRAAPELLNTFRHRDTLPGQILGTVGSTYDDGELYLQSLLVGITEEHAWKQLVRLDGNDNPSVLCPLKYSEQDMAKFKTEYAKWEKDVERKMRVFEEIGVYTGWNGAVSPHDYNEVVRRLAVAKQNFLDRESANEEERAMWEKAWPFQDSVK
;
A
#
# COMPACT_ATOMS: atom_id res chain seq x y z
N MET A 1 -9.95 -17.62 12.97
CA MET A 1 -10.43 -18.63 12.00
C MET A 1 -11.96 -18.68 12.10
N ILE A 2 -12.66 -17.86 11.32
CA ILE A 2 -14.13 -17.86 11.30
C ILE A 2 -14.57 -19.04 10.42
N GLN A 3 -15.35 -19.95 10.98
CA GLN A 3 -15.83 -21.14 10.27
C GLN A 3 -16.61 -20.70 9.01
N ARG A 4 -16.03 -20.97 7.84
CA ARG A 4 -16.71 -20.87 6.55
C ARG A 4 -17.83 -21.92 6.51
N ASN A 5 -19.06 -21.48 6.23
CA ASN A 5 -20.26 -22.25 5.86
C ASN A 5 -21.18 -22.83 6.96
N SER A 6 -21.40 -22.12 8.07
CA SER A 6 -22.61 -22.36 8.89
C SER A 6 -23.60 -21.21 8.73
N LYS A 7 -24.88 -21.52 8.48
CA LYS A 7 -25.95 -20.51 8.53
C LYS A 7 -25.88 -19.82 9.89
N PRO A 8 -26.01 -18.47 9.98
CA PRO A 8 -26.09 -17.81 11.27
C PRO A 8 -27.24 -18.43 12.07
N VAL A 9 -26.97 -18.80 13.32
CA VAL A 9 -27.99 -19.31 14.25
C VAL A 9 -27.85 -18.55 15.56
N LEU A 10 -28.97 -18.15 16.14
CA LEU A 10 -28.98 -17.59 17.48
C LEU A 10 -28.57 -18.66 18.50
N PRO A 11 -27.92 -18.28 19.61
CA PRO A 11 -27.58 -19.21 20.67
C PRO A 11 -28.83 -19.92 21.20
N GLY A 12 -28.77 -21.24 21.39
CA GLY A 12 -29.92 -22.01 21.91
C GLY A 12 -30.39 -21.56 23.30
N ASN A 13 -29.51 -20.90 24.06
CA ASN A 13 -29.79 -20.34 25.39
C ASN A 13 -30.16 -18.84 25.37
N ILE A 14 -30.50 -18.25 24.21
CA ILE A 14 -30.84 -16.82 24.08
C ILE A 14 -31.94 -16.35 25.05
N ARG A 15 -32.82 -17.26 25.48
CA ARG A 15 -33.91 -16.99 26.44
C ARG A 15 -33.44 -16.85 27.88
N THR A 16 -32.29 -17.42 28.23
CA THR A 16 -31.72 -17.40 29.59
C THR A 16 -30.59 -16.38 29.73
N LEU A 17 -30.20 -15.70 28.65
CA LEU A 17 -29.19 -14.64 28.68
C LEU A 17 -29.74 -13.38 29.33
N ASN A 18 -28.86 -12.62 29.97
CA ASN A 18 -29.18 -11.28 30.46
C ASN A 18 -29.50 -10.33 29.27
N PRO A 19 -30.16 -9.18 29.52
CA PRO A 19 -30.60 -8.29 28.45
C PRO A 19 -29.48 -7.78 27.54
N GLU A 20 -28.30 -7.53 28.09
CA GLU A 20 -27.13 -7.03 27.37
C GLU A 20 -26.53 -8.10 26.45
N ALA A 21 -26.31 -9.31 26.95
CA ALA A 21 -25.83 -10.45 26.18
C ALA A 21 -26.85 -10.88 25.10
N LYS A 22 -28.14 -10.72 25.38
CA LYS A 22 -29.21 -10.95 24.40
C LYS A 22 -29.17 -9.93 23.26
N LYS A 23 -28.93 -8.66 23.57
CA LYS A 23 -28.74 -7.61 22.56
C LYS A 23 -27.50 -7.89 21.72
N ALA A 24 -26.36 -8.16 22.34
CA ALA A 24 -25.12 -8.48 21.64
C ALA A 24 -25.26 -9.72 20.74
N ALA A 25 -25.95 -10.77 21.20
CA ALA A 25 -26.20 -11.96 20.40
C ALA A 25 -27.08 -11.68 19.16
N ASN A 26 -28.09 -10.82 19.29
CA ASN A 26 -28.93 -10.40 18.16
C ASN A 26 -28.16 -9.51 17.18
N ASP A 27 -27.35 -8.57 17.67
CA ASP A 27 -26.53 -7.68 16.85
C ASP A 27 -25.47 -8.48 16.08
N LEU A 28 -24.86 -9.48 16.71
CA LEU A 28 -23.93 -10.41 16.07
C LEU A 28 -24.63 -11.26 15.00
N PHE A 29 -25.80 -11.82 15.32
CA PHE A 29 -26.59 -12.60 14.37
C PHE A 29 -26.98 -11.77 13.15
N LEU A 30 -27.42 -10.52 13.35
CA LEU A 30 -27.76 -9.60 12.28
C LEU A 30 -26.53 -9.29 11.41
N SER A 31 -25.39 -8.99 12.05
CA SER A 31 -24.14 -8.69 11.35
C SER A 31 -23.66 -9.87 10.49
N LEU A 32 -23.71 -11.09 11.03
CA LEU A 32 -23.37 -12.31 10.30
C LEU A 32 -24.35 -12.59 9.15
N SER A 33 -25.64 -12.30 9.35
CA SER A 33 -26.67 -12.46 8.32
C SER A 33 -26.49 -11.46 7.17
N LEU A 34 -26.17 -10.21 7.48
CA LEU A 34 -25.86 -9.18 6.49
C LEU A 34 -24.57 -9.52 5.73
N TRP A 35 -23.53 -9.97 6.43
CA TRP A 35 -22.29 -10.42 5.82
C TRP A 35 -22.51 -11.59 4.85
N LEU A 36 -23.29 -12.60 5.26
CA LEU A 36 -23.61 -13.74 4.40
C LEU A 36 -24.37 -13.30 3.15
N ASN A 37 -25.36 -12.41 3.29
CA ASN A 37 -26.09 -11.86 2.14
C ASN A 37 -25.15 -11.08 1.21
N TYR A 38 -24.28 -10.25 1.76
CA TYR A 38 -23.26 -9.54 0.98
C TYR A 38 -22.36 -10.52 0.21
N GLU A 39 -21.86 -11.58 0.86
CA GLU A 39 -21.00 -12.57 0.20
C GLU A 39 -21.73 -13.31 -0.93
N VAL A 40 -23.01 -13.68 -0.73
CA VAL A 40 -23.85 -14.30 -1.77
C VAL A 40 -24.07 -13.35 -2.95
N GLU A 41 -24.40 -12.08 -2.68
CA GLU A 41 -24.63 -11.10 -3.74
C GLU A 41 -23.35 -10.76 -4.49
N VAL A 42 -22.20 -10.65 -3.81
CA VAL A 42 -20.88 -10.51 -4.45
C VAL A 42 -20.56 -11.73 -5.30
N GLN A 43 -20.85 -12.94 -4.83
CA GLN A 43 -20.63 -14.16 -5.60
C GLN A 43 -21.50 -14.21 -6.88
N ARG A 44 -22.71 -13.65 -6.83
CA ARG A 44 -23.62 -13.57 -7.99
C ARG A 44 -23.21 -12.46 -8.97
N ALA A 45 -22.91 -11.27 -8.45
CA ALA A 45 -22.66 -10.08 -9.26
C ALA A 45 -21.22 -10.02 -9.81
N ALA A 46 -20.24 -10.53 -9.05
CA ALA A 46 -18.82 -10.47 -9.36
C ALA A 46 -18.07 -11.76 -8.99
N PRO A 47 -18.42 -12.91 -9.60
CA PRO A 47 -17.81 -14.20 -9.28
C PRO A 47 -16.29 -14.21 -9.52
N GLU A 48 -15.82 -13.49 -10.54
CA GLU A 48 -14.39 -13.38 -10.87
C GLU A 48 -13.62 -12.61 -9.79
N LEU A 49 -14.17 -11.51 -9.27
CA LEU A 49 -13.56 -10.73 -8.20
C LEU A 49 -13.44 -11.57 -6.91
N LEU A 50 -14.50 -12.29 -6.57
CA LEU A 50 -14.49 -13.19 -5.41
C LEU A 50 -13.49 -14.33 -5.59
N ASN A 51 -13.34 -14.84 -6.82
CA ASN A 51 -12.34 -15.85 -7.13
C ASN A 51 -10.92 -15.31 -6.92
N THR A 52 -10.64 -14.09 -7.38
CA THR A 52 -9.35 -13.40 -7.17
C THR A 52 -9.03 -13.23 -5.68
N PHE A 53 -9.99 -12.77 -4.87
CA PHE A 53 -9.77 -12.64 -3.42
C PHE A 53 -9.55 -13.98 -2.72
N ARG A 54 -10.27 -15.03 -3.12
CA ARG A 54 -10.10 -16.38 -2.55
C ARG A 54 -8.73 -16.98 -2.88
N HIS A 55 -8.13 -16.60 -4.00
CA HIS A 55 -6.82 -17.09 -4.44
C HIS A 55 -5.69 -16.09 -4.19
N ARG A 56 -5.92 -15.02 -3.42
CA ARG A 56 -4.90 -14.02 -3.08
C ARG A 56 -3.65 -14.65 -2.44
N ASP A 57 -3.85 -15.66 -1.59
CA ASP A 57 -2.76 -16.33 -0.88
C ASP A 57 -2.04 -17.39 -1.74
N THR A 58 -2.52 -17.65 -2.96
CA THR A 58 -1.80 -18.52 -3.91
C THR A 58 -0.61 -17.80 -4.52
N LEU A 59 0.39 -18.54 -5.02
CA LEU A 59 1.56 -17.93 -5.66
C LEU A 59 1.19 -16.94 -6.78
N PRO A 60 0.26 -17.23 -7.72
CA PRO A 60 -0.20 -16.23 -8.69
C PRO A 60 -0.83 -14.99 -8.06
N GLY A 61 -1.63 -15.15 -6.99
CA GLY A 61 -2.24 -14.03 -6.26
C GLY A 61 -1.21 -13.18 -5.52
N GLN A 62 -0.17 -13.81 -4.96
CA GLN A 62 0.95 -13.12 -4.33
C GLN A 62 1.81 -12.39 -5.36
N ILE A 63 2.09 -12.99 -6.51
CA ILE A 63 2.78 -12.32 -7.63
C ILE A 63 1.98 -11.10 -8.09
N LEU A 64 0.66 -11.23 -8.26
CA LEU A 64 -0.19 -10.08 -8.57
C LEU A 64 -0.15 -9.02 -7.45
N GLY A 65 -0.12 -9.44 -6.19
CA GLY A 65 0.05 -8.57 -5.03
C GLY A 65 1.39 -7.82 -5.05
N THR A 66 2.48 -8.47 -5.48
CA THR A 66 3.78 -7.81 -5.62
C THR A 66 3.78 -6.72 -6.68
N VAL A 67 2.95 -6.83 -7.74
CA VAL A 67 2.75 -5.73 -8.71
C VAL A 67 2.11 -4.53 -8.02
N GLY A 68 1.11 -4.76 -7.16
CA GLY A 68 0.48 -3.72 -6.34
C GLY A 68 1.49 -3.03 -5.41
N SER A 69 2.27 -3.81 -4.66
CA SER A 69 3.34 -3.27 -3.80
C SER A 69 4.43 -2.55 -4.60
N THR A 70 4.77 -3.03 -5.80
CA THR A 70 5.72 -2.34 -6.70
C THR A 70 5.17 -1.00 -7.16
N TYR A 71 3.86 -0.91 -7.41
CA TYR A 71 3.20 0.31 -7.85
C TYR A 71 3.01 1.31 -6.70
N ASP A 72 2.59 0.83 -5.53
CA ASP A 72 2.27 1.65 -4.36
C ASP A 72 3.52 2.06 -3.57
N ASP A 73 4.43 1.11 -3.32
CA ASP A 73 5.66 1.31 -2.53
C ASP A 73 6.87 1.70 -3.41
N GLY A 74 6.75 1.52 -4.73
CA GLY A 74 7.77 1.85 -5.73
C GLY A 74 8.72 0.69 -6.03
N GLU A 75 9.01 0.48 -7.32
CA GLU A 75 9.91 -0.58 -7.81
C GLU A 75 11.29 -0.55 -7.14
N LEU A 76 11.83 0.66 -6.93
CA LEU A 76 13.14 0.85 -6.31
C LEU A 76 13.16 0.42 -4.84
N TYR A 77 12.03 0.52 -4.12
CA TYR A 77 11.93 0.01 -2.76
C TYR A 77 11.89 -1.52 -2.72
N LEU A 78 11.13 -2.16 -3.61
CA LEU A 78 11.16 -3.62 -3.71
C LEU A 78 12.56 -4.13 -4.07
N GLN A 79 13.24 -3.47 -5.02
CA GLN A 79 14.62 -3.78 -5.37
C GLN A 79 15.56 -3.61 -4.17
N SER A 80 15.36 -2.61 -3.31
CA SER A 80 16.16 -2.42 -2.08
C SER A 80 16.04 -3.60 -1.12
N LEU A 81 14.83 -4.12 -0.94
CA LEU A 81 14.57 -5.31 -0.13
C LEU A 81 15.23 -6.56 -0.74
N LEU A 82 15.11 -6.74 -2.06
CA LEU A 82 15.73 -7.86 -2.76
C LEU A 82 17.26 -7.80 -2.68
N VAL A 83 17.85 -6.61 -2.77
CA VAL A 83 19.27 -6.39 -2.55
C VAL A 83 19.65 -6.71 -1.10
N GLY A 84 18.89 -6.22 -0.12
CA GLY A 84 19.14 -6.52 1.29
C GLY A 84 19.11 -8.03 1.61
N ILE A 85 18.23 -8.79 0.96
CA ILE A 85 18.16 -10.26 1.09
C ILE A 85 19.43 -10.96 0.58
N THR A 86 20.20 -10.33 -0.33
CA THR A 86 21.48 -10.90 -0.80
C THR A 86 22.61 -10.75 0.21
N GLU A 87 22.45 -9.91 1.23
CA GLU A 87 23.45 -9.76 2.28
C GLU A 87 23.50 -11.03 3.14
N GLU A 88 24.72 -11.52 3.40
CA GLU A 88 24.93 -12.84 4.04
C GLU A 88 24.17 -12.98 5.37
N HIS A 89 24.19 -11.93 6.19
CA HIS A 89 23.52 -11.92 7.49
C HIS A 89 21.99 -11.96 7.37
N ALA A 90 21.43 -11.30 6.36
CA ALA A 90 19.99 -11.27 6.12
C ALA A 90 19.52 -12.61 5.54
N TRP A 91 20.27 -13.18 4.60
CA TRP A 91 19.98 -14.49 4.04
C TRP A 91 19.96 -15.60 5.10
N LYS A 92 20.93 -15.60 6.02
CA LYS A 92 21.00 -16.55 7.15
C LYS A 92 19.78 -16.50 8.07
N GLN A 93 19.06 -15.38 8.16
CA GLN A 93 17.84 -15.26 8.94
C GLN A 93 16.62 -15.87 8.24
N LEU A 94 16.66 -16.01 6.91
CA LEU A 94 15.54 -16.48 6.09
C LEU A 94 15.59 -17.98 5.82
N VAL A 95 16.78 -18.57 5.75
CA VAL A 95 16.96 -19.99 5.46
C VAL A 95 17.41 -20.78 6.69
N ARG A 96 17.14 -22.09 6.68
CA ARG A 96 17.64 -22.99 7.73
C ARG A 96 19.18 -22.99 7.69
N LEU A 97 19.79 -22.96 8.86
CA LEU A 97 21.24 -23.09 9.03
C LEU A 97 21.61 -24.56 9.24
N ASP A 98 22.75 -24.97 8.72
CA ASP A 98 23.33 -26.29 8.97
C ASP A 98 24.06 -26.34 10.31
N GLY A 99 24.65 -27.49 10.65
CA GLY A 99 25.38 -27.68 11.90
C GLY A 99 26.66 -26.83 12.04
N ASN A 100 27.06 -26.13 10.98
CA ASN A 100 28.23 -25.27 10.91
C ASN A 100 27.85 -23.79 10.70
N ASP A 101 26.60 -23.41 11.00
CA ASP A 101 26.06 -22.04 10.86
C ASP A 101 26.06 -21.50 9.42
N ASN A 102 26.10 -22.41 8.42
CA ASN A 102 26.01 -22.05 7.01
C ASN A 102 24.56 -22.19 6.51
N PRO A 103 24.13 -21.31 5.59
CA PRO A 103 22.80 -21.41 4.99
C PRO A 103 22.65 -22.72 4.22
N SER A 104 21.56 -23.46 4.47
CA SER A 104 21.29 -24.76 3.83
C SER A 104 21.05 -24.66 2.31
N VAL A 105 20.75 -23.45 1.82
CA VAL A 105 20.56 -23.13 0.40
C VAL A 105 21.24 -21.80 0.11
N LEU A 106 21.94 -21.68 -1.02
CA LEU A 106 22.56 -20.43 -1.46
C LEU A 106 21.50 -19.43 -1.97
N CYS A 107 21.74 -18.14 -1.78
CA CYS A 107 20.86 -17.10 -2.32
C CYS A 107 20.84 -17.19 -3.85
N PRO A 108 19.66 -17.32 -4.49
CA PRO A 108 19.56 -17.41 -5.95
C PRO A 108 19.79 -16.06 -6.63
N LEU A 109 19.64 -14.96 -5.89
CA LEU A 109 19.83 -13.60 -6.38
C LEU A 109 21.32 -13.23 -6.31
N LYS A 110 21.85 -12.71 -7.42
CA LYS A 110 23.21 -12.19 -7.51
C LYS A 110 23.19 -10.92 -8.34
N TYR A 111 23.70 -9.84 -7.77
CA TYR A 111 23.87 -8.57 -8.46
C TYR A 111 25.34 -8.38 -8.82
N SER A 112 25.62 -7.82 -9.99
CA SER A 112 26.97 -7.37 -10.31
C SER A 112 27.32 -6.12 -9.50
N GLU A 113 28.60 -5.83 -9.32
CA GLU A 113 29.03 -4.59 -8.67
C GLU A 113 28.51 -3.34 -9.40
N GLN A 114 28.40 -3.43 -10.73
CA GLN A 114 27.85 -2.37 -11.57
C GLN A 114 26.36 -2.15 -11.28
N ASP A 115 25.57 -3.23 -11.20
CA ASP A 115 24.14 -3.16 -10.89
C ASP A 115 23.92 -2.55 -9.51
N MET A 116 24.74 -2.93 -8.54
CA MET A 116 24.68 -2.40 -7.18
C MET A 116 25.02 -0.90 -7.12
N ALA A 117 26.04 -0.46 -7.87
CA ALA A 117 26.42 0.96 -7.92
C ALA A 117 25.32 1.81 -8.57
N LYS A 118 24.74 1.30 -9.66
CA LYS A 118 23.61 1.94 -10.34
C LYS A 118 22.39 2.02 -9.42
N PHE A 119 22.01 0.89 -8.82
CA PHE A 119 20.89 0.80 -7.89
C PHE A 119 21.02 1.79 -6.73
N LYS A 120 22.18 1.85 -6.06
CA LYS A 120 22.43 2.81 -4.97
C LYS A 120 22.21 4.26 -5.39
N THR A 121 22.64 4.61 -6.59
CA THR A 121 22.48 5.97 -7.13
C THR A 121 21.01 6.28 -7.43
N GLU A 122 20.28 5.33 -8.04
CA GLU A 122 18.87 5.49 -8.36
C GLU A 122 17.99 5.51 -7.11
N TYR A 123 18.27 4.63 -6.15
CA TYR A 123 17.58 4.56 -4.87
C TYR A 123 17.72 5.86 -4.06
N ALA A 124 18.93 6.42 -3.97
CA ALA A 124 19.15 7.69 -3.28
C ALA A 124 18.41 8.88 -3.93
N LYS A 125 18.31 8.89 -5.26
CA LYS A 125 17.51 9.90 -5.98
C LYS A 125 16.02 9.72 -5.68
N TRP A 126 15.54 8.49 -5.72
CA TRP A 126 14.14 8.17 -5.44
C TRP A 126 13.75 8.51 -4.00
N GLU A 127 14.60 8.19 -3.01
CA GLU A 127 14.37 8.56 -1.60
C GLU A 127 14.22 10.08 -1.46
N LYS A 128 15.11 10.85 -2.09
CA LYS A 128 15.01 12.32 -2.12
C LYS A 128 13.70 12.79 -2.77
N ASP A 129 13.26 12.16 -3.84
CA ASP A 129 12.01 12.49 -4.52
C ASP A 129 10.76 12.14 -3.69
N VAL A 130 10.79 11.04 -2.96
CA VAL A 130 9.74 10.66 -1.99
C VAL A 130 9.65 11.71 -0.88
N GLU A 131 10.77 12.14 -0.31
CA GLU A 131 10.78 13.20 0.71
C GLU A 131 10.25 14.54 0.16
N ARG A 132 10.66 14.91 -1.06
CA ARG A 132 10.16 16.12 -1.74
C ARG A 132 8.63 16.08 -1.86
N LYS A 133 8.07 14.94 -2.29
CA LYS A 133 6.63 14.73 -2.41
C LYS A 133 5.93 14.80 -1.05
N MET A 134 6.50 14.17 -0.02
CA MET A 134 5.96 14.18 1.34
C MET A 134 5.87 15.61 1.90
N ARG A 135 6.93 16.41 1.74
CA ARG A 135 6.93 17.83 2.14
C ARG A 135 5.82 18.64 1.46
N VAL A 136 5.59 18.41 0.16
CA VAL A 136 4.48 19.06 -0.55
C VAL A 136 3.12 18.67 0.06
N PHE A 137 2.91 17.41 0.41
CA PHE A 137 1.66 16.98 1.05
C PHE A 137 1.47 17.58 2.45
N GLU A 138 2.54 17.68 3.24
CA GLU A 138 2.52 18.34 4.54
C GLU A 138 2.13 19.82 4.42
N GLU A 139 2.67 20.53 3.42
CA GLU A 139 2.36 21.94 3.16
C GLU A 139 0.91 22.16 2.69
N ILE A 140 0.37 21.22 1.89
CA ILE A 140 -1.05 21.25 1.50
C ILE A 140 -1.94 20.92 2.72
N GLY A 141 -1.44 20.11 3.65
CA GLY A 141 -2.17 19.64 4.82
C GLY A 141 -3.10 18.46 4.51
N VAL A 142 -2.72 17.61 3.56
CA VAL A 142 -3.43 16.39 3.19
C VAL A 142 -2.71 15.16 3.72
N TYR A 143 -3.45 14.07 3.95
CA TYR A 143 -2.87 12.83 4.46
C TYR A 143 -2.10 12.06 3.37
N THR A 144 -1.20 11.17 3.82
CA THR A 144 -0.44 10.28 2.95
C THR A 144 -1.35 9.25 2.27
N GLY A 145 -1.44 9.30 0.94
CA GLY A 145 -2.40 8.48 0.17
C GLY A 145 -3.63 9.28 -0.32
N TRP A 146 -3.59 10.60 -0.22
CA TRP A 146 -4.55 11.48 -0.89
C TRP A 146 -4.56 11.20 -2.40
N ASN A 147 -5.70 10.78 -2.92
CA ASN A 147 -5.92 10.45 -4.33
C ASN A 147 -6.27 11.68 -5.20
N GLY A 148 -6.07 12.89 -4.67
CA GLY A 148 -6.44 14.14 -5.33
C GLY A 148 -7.89 14.59 -5.12
N ALA A 149 -8.77 13.74 -4.55
CA ALA A 149 -10.15 14.12 -4.30
C ALA A 149 -10.29 14.99 -3.04
N VAL A 150 -11.02 16.10 -3.16
CA VAL A 150 -11.29 17.04 -2.06
C VAL A 150 -12.78 17.26 -1.96
N SER A 151 -13.29 17.41 -0.74
CA SER A 151 -14.66 17.89 -0.52
C SER A 151 -14.86 19.23 -1.24
N PRO A 152 -15.99 19.47 -1.92
CA PRO A 152 -16.28 20.77 -2.53
C PRO A 152 -16.17 21.95 -1.56
N HIS A 153 -16.42 21.71 -0.27
CA HIS A 153 -16.29 22.74 0.78
C HIS A 153 -14.85 23.21 0.99
N ASP A 154 -13.89 22.28 0.90
CA ASP A 154 -12.47 22.54 1.16
C ASP A 154 -11.68 22.83 -0.12
N TYR A 155 -12.30 22.63 -1.30
CA TYR A 155 -11.65 22.72 -2.61
C TYR A 155 -10.84 24.01 -2.79
N ASN A 156 -11.47 25.18 -2.56
CA ASN A 156 -10.82 26.47 -2.74
C ASN A 156 -9.60 26.65 -1.82
N GLU A 157 -9.70 26.17 -0.58
CA GLU A 157 -8.60 26.26 0.38
C GLU A 157 -7.46 25.33 0.01
N VAL A 158 -7.76 24.10 -0.42
CA VAL A 158 -6.73 23.14 -0.87
C VAL A 158 -6.03 23.64 -2.13
N VAL A 159 -6.76 24.20 -3.11
CA VAL A 159 -6.17 24.83 -4.30
C VAL A 159 -5.25 25.99 -3.92
N ARG A 160 -5.67 26.84 -2.98
CA ARG A 160 -4.84 27.94 -2.48
C ARG A 160 -3.54 27.42 -1.85
N ARG A 161 -3.63 26.40 -0.99
CA ARG A 161 -2.44 25.80 -0.35
C ARG A 161 -1.54 25.09 -1.35
N LEU A 162 -2.11 24.42 -2.34
CA LEU A 162 -1.36 23.79 -3.44
C LEU A 162 -0.54 24.82 -4.23
N ALA A 163 -1.12 25.98 -4.54
CA ALA A 163 -0.39 27.06 -5.21
C ALA A 163 0.79 27.57 -4.37
N VAL A 164 0.60 27.75 -3.06
CA VAL A 164 1.68 28.14 -2.14
C VAL A 164 2.75 27.05 -2.06
N ALA A 165 2.35 25.78 -1.91
CA ALA A 165 3.26 24.65 -1.84
C ALA A 165 4.10 24.51 -3.12
N LYS A 166 3.51 24.78 -4.29
CA LYS A 166 4.23 24.84 -5.57
C LYS A 166 5.32 25.91 -5.55
N GLN A 167 5.00 27.13 -5.10
CA GLN A 167 6.00 28.20 -5.04
C GLN A 167 7.14 27.85 -4.07
N ASN A 168 6.81 27.39 -2.86
CA ASN A 168 7.80 26.94 -1.88
C ASN A 168 8.69 25.80 -2.41
N PHE A 169 8.11 24.87 -3.18
CA PHE A 169 8.86 23.81 -3.84
C PHE A 169 9.84 24.37 -4.87
N LEU A 170 9.37 25.23 -5.78
CA LEU A 170 10.21 25.82 -6.83
C LEU A 170 11.34 26.66 -6.26
N ASP A 171 11.07 27.46 -5.22
CA ASP A 171 12.05 28.33 -4.57
C ASP A 171 13.15 27.53 -3.85
N ARG A 172 12.85 26.30 -3.40
CA ARG A 172 13.83 25.41 -2.76
C ARG A 172 14.62 24.57 -3.76
N GLU A 173 13.96 24.05 -4.79
CA GLU A 173 14.53 23.02 -5.67
C GLU A 173 15.14 23.57 -6.95
N SER A 174 14.97 24.87 -7.23
CA SER A 174 15.51 25.53 -8.43
C SER A 174 16.57 26.55 -8.03
N ALA A 175 17.79 26.38 -8.52
CA ALA A 175 18.86 27.36 -8.35
C ALA A 175 18.82 28.48 -9.40
N ASN A 176 18.13 28.26 -10.52
CA ASN A 176 18.03 29.19 -11.64
C ASN A 176 16.69 29.04 -12.39
N GLU A 177 16.45 29.94 -13.34
CA GLU A 177 15.19 29.99 -14.10
C GLU A 177 15.00 28.78 -15.02
N GLU A 178 16.08 28.19 -15.53
CA GLU A 178 16.01 26.99 -16.37
C GLU A 178 15.55 25.77 -15.56
N GLU A 179 16.12 25.57 -14.37
CA GLU A 179 15.68 24.55 -13.41
C GLU A 179 14.26 24.77 -12.96
N ARG A 180 13.89 26.03 -12.71
CA ARG A 180 12.52 26.40 -12.34
C ARG A 180 11.53 25.99 -13.42
N ALA A 181 11.82 26.30 -14.68
CA ALA A 181 10.98 25.91 -15.81
C ALA A 181 10.90 24.38 -15.98
N MET A 182 12.00 23.65 -15.74
CA MET A 182 12.00 22.19 -15.75
C MET A 182 11.09 21.61 -14.66
N TRP A 183 11.18 22.13 -13.43
CA TRP A 183 10.33 21.71 -12.33
C TRP A 183 8.86 22.06 -12.53
N GLU A 184 8.57 23.23 -13.12
CA GLU A 184 7.20 23.61 -13.47
C GLU A 184 6.58 22.67 -14.49
N LYS A 185 7.36 22.22 -15.47
CA LYS A 185 6.92 21.23 -16.46
C LYS A 185 6.71 19.85 -15.85
N ALA A 186 7.53 19.47 -14.87
CA ALA A 186 7.42 18.20 -14.15
C ALA A 186 6.37 18.20 -13.03
N TRP A 187 5.76 19.36 -12.74
CA TRP A 187 4.80 19.50 -11.64
C TRP A 187 3.57 18.60 -11.87
N PRO A 188 3.24 17.68 -10.94
CA PRO A 188 2.24 16.65 -11.18
C PRO A 188 0.79 17.12 -10.99
N PHE A 189 0.56 18.22 -10.27
CA PHE A 189 -0.78 18.73 -9.99
C PHE A 189 -1.17 19.84 -10.98
N GLN A 190 -1.51 19.43 -12.20
CA GLN A 190 -1.95 20.35 -13.25
C GLN A 190 -3.46 20.25 -13.41
N ASP A 191 -4.15 21.39 -13.34
CA ASP A 191 -5.51 21.47 -13.84
C ASP A 191 -5.44 21.33 -15.36
N SER A 192 -5.97 20.23 -15.87
CA SER A 192 -6.17 20.10 -17.31
C SER A 192 -7.16 21.19 -17.73
N VAL A 193 -6.67 22.19 -18.47
CA VAL A 193 -7.53 23.14 -19.16
C VAL A 193 -8.35 22.32 -20.15
N LYS A 194 -9.64 22.16 -19.87
CA LYS A 194 -10.61 21.75 -20.87
C LYS A 194 -11.01 22.95 -21.71
#